data_AF-A0A2J8JAZ5-F1
#
_entry.id   AF-A0A2J8JAZ5-F1
#
_cell.length_a   1.000
_cell.length_b   1.000
_cell.length_c   1.000
_cell.angle_alpha   90.00
_cell.angle_beta   90.00
_cell.angle_gamma   90.00
#
_symmetry.space_group_name_H-M   'P 1'
#
loop_
_entity.id
_entity.type
_entity.pdbx_description
1 polymer ?
#
loop_
_entity_poly.entity_id
_entity_poly.type
_entity_poly.pdbx_seq_one_letter_code
_entity_poly.pdbx_strand_id
1 'polypeptide(L)' 'LICYMHNKIHSAKMSPLSIVTALVDKIDMCKKSLSPEQDIKFSGHVSWVGKTSMEVKMQMFQAGICKSTHP' A
#
# COMPACT_ATOMS: atom_id res chain seq x y z
N LEU A 1 -1.98 -0.96 5.11
CA LEU A 1 -2.43 -0.99 6.51
C LEU A 1 -2.98 -2.38 6.80
N ILE A 2 -2.52 -3.10 7.83
CA ILE A 2 -3.27 -4.30 8.24
C ILE A 2 -4.61 -3.79 8.79
N CYS A 3 -5.71 -4.35 8.29
CA CYS A 3 -7.04 -3.94 8.75
C CYS A 3 -7.10 -4.09 10.28
N TYR A 4 -7.48 -3.03 11.00
CA TYR A 4 -7.64 -3.07 12.45
C TYR A 4 -8.49 -4.27 12.90
N MET A 5 -9.50 -4.61 12.11
CA MET A 5 -10.40 -5.73 12.36
C MET A 5 -9.70 -7.10 12.26
N HIS A 6 -8.64 -7.25 11.48
CA HIS A 6 -7.87 -8.50 11.38
C HIS A 6 -6.93 -8.72 12.58
N ASN A 7 -6.63 -7.69 13.36
CA ASN A 7 -5.78 -7.78 14.56
C ASN A 7 -6.55 -7.53 15.86
N LYS A 8 -7.88 -7.50 15.81
CA LYS A 8 -8.73 -7.20 16.96
C LYS A 8 -8.72 -8.37 17.95
N ILE A 9 -7.99 -8.21 19.05
CA ILE A 9 -8.10 -9.10 20.21
C ILE A 9 -9.24 -8.58 21.09
N HIS A 10 -10.24 -9.43 21.35
CA HIS A 10 -11.48 -9.03 22.03
C HIS A 10 -11.26 -8.42 23.43
N SER A 11 -10.17 -8.79 24.12
CA SER A 11 -9.79 -8.29 25.43
C SER A 11 -8.89 -7.04 25.40
N ALA A 12 -8.36 -6.65 24.23
CA ALA A 12 -7.47 -5.50 24.10
C ALA A 12 -8.25 -4.24 23.65
N LYS A 13 -8.07 -3.13 24.38
CA LYS A 13 -8.70 -1.83 24.03
C LYS A 13 -8.14 -1.18 22.76
N MET A 14 -6.96 -1.62 22.32
CA MET A 14 -6.25 -1.13 21.13
C MET A 14 -5.65 -2.32 20.37
N SER A 15 -5.31 -2.11 19.10
CA SER A 15 -4.56 -3.10 18.32
C SER A 15 -3.25 -3.44 19.07
N PRO A 16 -2.95 -4.72 19.34
CA PRO A 16 -1.69 -5.12 19.97
C PRO A 16 -0.49 -4.89 19.05
N LEU A 17 -0.72 -4.66 17.76
CA LEU A 17 0.32 -4.50 16.75
C LEU A 17 0.48 -3.01 16.40
N SER A 18 1.63 -2.46 16.79
CA SER A 18 2.18 -1.22 16.25
C SER A 18 3.16 -1.58 15.14
N ILE A 19 2.81 -1.25 13.90
CA ILE A 19 3.64 -1.55 12.73
C ILE A 19 4.40 -0.29 12.36
N VAL A 20 5.71 -0.42 12.27
CA VAL A 20 6.61 0.66 11.83
C VAL A 20 7.32 0.24 10.55
N THR A 21 7.71 1.21 9.75
CA THR A 21 8.61 0.97 8.61
C THR A 21 10.04 0.90 9.16
N ALA A 22 10.60 -0.30 9.23
CA ALA A 22 11.98 -0.49 9.67
C ALA A 22 13.00 -0.24 8.54
N LEU A 23 12.67 -0.64 7.31
CA LEU A 23 13.56 -0.58 6.15
C LEU A 23 12.77 -0.33 4.85
N VAL A 24 13.47 0.21 3.84
CA VAL A 24 13.00 0.34 2.46
C VAL A 24 14.16 -0.03 1.53
N ASP A 25 13.99 -1.11 0.75
CA ASP A 25 15.08 -1.64 -0.09
C ASP A 25 15.35 -0.80 -1.33
N LYS A 26 14.29 -0.50 -2.10
CA LYS A 26 14.39 0.28 -3.33
C LYS A 26 13.08 1.01 -3.59
N ILE A 27 13.21 2.27 -4.01
CA ILE A 27 12.13 3.05 -4.59
C ILE A 27 12.48 3.28 -6.06
N ASP A 28 11.61 2.83 -6.96
CA ASP A 28 11.75 3.07 -8.38
C ASP A 28 10.56 3.90 -8.85
N MET A 29 10.84 5.10 -9.39
CA MET A 29 9.81 5.95 -9.97
C MET A 29 9.70 5.65 -11.45
N CYS A 30 8.47 5.59 -11.96
CA CYS A 30 8.25 5.47 -13.40
C CYS A 30 9.01 6.62 -14.11
N LYS A 31 9.79 6.30 -15.13
CA LYS A 31 10.51 7.30 -15.95
C LYS A 31 9.58 8.27 -16.71
N LYS A 32 8.27 8.05 -16.63
CA LYS A 32 7.23 8.88 -17.22
C LYS A 32 6.74 9.87 -16.17
N SER A 33 6.65 11.14 -16.54
CA SER A 33 6.06 12.17 -15.68
C SER A 33 4.66 11.76 -15.24
N LEU A 34 4.37 11.92 -13.95
CA LEU A 34 3.04 11.71 -13.39
C LEU A 34 2.14 12.87 -13.84
N SER A 35 0.98 12.55 -14.41
CA SER A 35 -0.02 13.58 -14.72
C SER A 35 -0.61 14.15 -13.43
N PRO A 36 -0.64 15.48 -13.23
CA PRO A 36 -1.25 16.07 -12.04
C PRO A 36 -2.78 15.90 -11.99
N GLU A 37 -3.41 15.49 -13.09
CA GLU A 37 -4.86 15.28 -13.22
C GLU A 37 -5.29 13.83 -13.02
N GLN A 38 -4.36 12.92 -12.71
CA GLN A 38 -4.65 11.48 -12.59
C GLN A 38 -4.38 10.96 -11.19
N ASP A 39 -5.35 10.23 -10.65
CA ASP A 39 -5.24 9.55 -9.37
C ASP A 39 -4.09 8.55 -9.38
N ILE A 40 -3.31 8.56 -8.30
CA ILE A 40 -2.26 7.59 -8.05
C ILE A 40 -2.82 6.49 -7.16
N LYS A 41 -2.74 5.24 -7.63
CA LYS A 41 -3.05 4.06 -6.83
C LYS A 41 -1.76 3.33 -6.47
N PHE A 42 -1.58 3.13 -5.17
CA PHE A 42 -0.59 2.21 -4.62
C PHE A 42 -1.29 0.89 -4.31
N SER A 43 -0.67 -0.22 -4.67
CA SER A 43 -1.12 -1.56 -4.34
C SER A 43 0.07 -2.36 -3.86
N GLY A 44 -0.10 -3.09 -2.77
CA GLY A 44 0.97 -3.89 -2.22
C GLY A 44 0.46 -5.18 -1.63
N HIS A 45 1.36 -6.15 -1.52
CA HIS A 45 1.11 -7.43 -0.87
C HIS A 45 2.31 -7.79 0.01
N VAL A 46 2.04 -8.55 1.06
CA VAL A 46 3.09 -9.13 1.90
C VAL A 46 3.79 -10.20 1.08
N SER A 47 5.07 -10.01 0.78
CA SER A 47 5.89 -10.96 0.03
C SER A 47 6.61 -11.95 0.94
N TRP A 48 6.86 -11.57 2.19
CA TRP A 48 7.51 -12.42 3.18
C TRP A 48 7.15 -12.00 4.62
N VAL A 49 7.15 -12.96 5.54
CA VAL A 49 6.88 -12.76 6.97
C VAL A 49 8.00 -13.39 7.80
N GLY A 50 8.59 -12.59 8.67
CA GLY A 50 9.55 -13.02 9.69
C GLY A 50 8.92 -13.09 11.08
N LYS A 51 9.76 -13.31 12.10
CA LYS A 51 9.30 -13.43 13.49
C LYS A 51 8.64 -12.15 14.01
N THR A 52 9.19 -10.98 13.68
CA THR A 52 8.70 -9.65 14.11
C THR A 52 8.75 -8.64 12.97
N SER A 53 8.83 -9.12 11.72
CA SER A 53 9.06 -8.30 10.53
C SER A 53 8.21 -8.79 9.37
N MET A 54 7.90 -7.91 8.43
CA MET A 54 7.22 -8.25 7.19
C MET A 54 7.90 -7.52 6.03
N GLU A 55 8.10 -8.21 4.93
CA GLU A 55 8.44 -7.58 3.65
C GLU A 55 7.14 -7.31 2.89
N VAL A 56 6.97 -6.09 2.40
CA VAL A 56 5.80 -5.69 1.62
C VAL A 56 6.28 -5.15 0.28
N LYS A 57 5.92 -5.83 -0.81
CA LYS A 57 6.16 -5.32 -2.16
C LYS A 57 5.03 -4.38 -2.56
N MET A 58 5.40 -3.16 -2.96
CA MET A 58 4.47 -2.13 -3.40
C MET A 58 4.64 -1.85 -4.89
N GLN A 59 3.52 -1.57 -5.55
CA GLN A 59 3.42 -1.15 -6.94
C GLN A 59 2.58 0.13 -7.00
N MET A 60 2.91 1.00 -7.94
CA MET A 60 2.25 2.29 -8.12
C MET A 60 1.84 2.45 -9.58
N PHE A 61 0.64 2.97 -9.81
CA PHE A 61 0.14 3.27 -11.14
C PHE A 61 -0.80 4.48 -11.10
N GLN A 62 -0.89 5.21 -12.21
CA GLN A 62 -1.93 6.22 -12.41
C GLN A 62 -3.15 5.59 -13.07
N ALA A 63 -4.33 5.79 -12.48
CA ALA A 63 -5.58 5.35 -13.06
C ALA A 63 -5.94 6.32 -14.19
N GLY A 64 -5.69 5.92 -15.44
CA GLY A 64 -6.12 6.69 -16.59
C GLY A 64 -7.65 6.80 -16.64
N ILE A 65 -8.17 8.01 -16.83
CA ILE A 65 -9.59 8.24 -17.09
C ILE A 65 -9.94 7.56 -18.42
N CYS A 66 -10.76 6.50 -18.39
CA CYS A 66 -11.60 6.17 -19.54
C CYS A 66 -12.54 7.38 -19.73
N LYS A 67 -12.20 8.26 -20.68
CA LYS A 67 -13.16 9.29 -21.09
C LYS A 67 -14.35 8.53 -21.69
N SER A 68 -15.51 8.57 -21.02
CA SER A 68 -16.76 8.19 -21.66
C SER A 68 -16.97 9.16 -22.81
N THR A 69 -16.55 8.76 -24.01
CA THR A 69 -16.98 9.39 -25.25
C THR A 69 -18.45 9.07 -25.41
N HIS A 70 -19.32 9.98 -24.98
CA HIS A 70 -20.67 10.05 -25.52
C HIS A 70 -20.89 11.43 -26.15
N PRO A 71 -21.63 11.46 -27.28
CA PRO A 71 -21.50 12.42 -28.37
C PRO A 71 -21.99 13.83 -28.03
#